data_AF-A0A0U2TBN0-F1
#
_entry.id   AF-A0A0U2TBN0-F1
#
_cell.length_a   1.000
_cell.length_b   1.000
_cell.length_c   1.000
_cell.angle_alpha   90.00
_cell.angle_beta   90.00
_cell.angle_gamma   90.00
#
_symmetry.space_group_name_H-M   'P 1'
#
loop_
_entity.id
_entity.type
_entity.pdbx_description
1 polymer ?
#
loop_
_entity_poly.entity_id
_entity_poly.type
_entity_poly.pdbx_seq_one_letter_code
_entity_poly.pdbx_strand_id
1 'polypeptide(L)'
;MRVNRMTFNQSPPARGAATTVLDRRAESGPAPAAAGGYGGWEDEDNQRGYERDETDQVHQVVRRLTDDGDRRARAAGRHARRTYAEMAPGQTRQPVLQMTRQLTFAPSAPASQTGRTCTTCNGQGGKMIDTSGDGVSRQNWQSCAPCGGTGVAR
;
A
#
# COMPACT_ATOMS: atom_id res chain seq x y z
N MET A 1 -41.31 49.60 -20.54
CA MET A 1 -40.22 50.06 -21.42
C MET A 1 -39.80 48.91 -22.31
N ARG A 2 -40.03 49.10 -23.62
CA ARG A 2 -39.35 48.54 -24.81
C ARG A 2 -38.89 47.07 -24.81
N VAL A 3 -39.71 46.27 -25.48
CA VAL A 3 -39.39 45.02 -26.20
C VAL A 3 -38.48 45.34 -27.39
N ASN A 4 -37.46 44.52 -27.69
CA ASN A 4 -36.83 44.55 -29.01
C ASN A 4 -36.79 43.14 -29.62
N ARG A 5 -37.69 42.99 -30.59
CA ARG A 5 -37.90 41.87 -31.50
C ARG A 5 -37.18 42.27 -32.80
N MET A 6 -36.25 41.47 -33.29
CA MET A 6 -35.80 41.59 -34.68
C MET A 6 -36.30 40.38 -35.44
N THR A 7 -37.45 40.58 -36.07
CA THR A 7 -37.98 39.81 -37.18
C THR A 7 -37.33 40.30 -38.48
N PHE A 8 -36.82 39.37 -39.29
CA PHE A 8 -36.69 39.57 -40.73
C PHE A 8 -37.51 38.49 -41.43
N ASN A 9 -38.57 38.94 -42.11
CA ASN A 9 -39.39 38.17 -43.05
C ASN A 9 -38.71 38.20 -44.42
N GLN A 10 -38.75 37.09 -45.18
CA GLN A 10 -39.63 36.94 -46.35
C GLN A 10 -39.42 35.58 -47.06
N SER A 11 -40.51 35.08 -47.64
CA SER A 11 -40.83 33.66 -47.93
C SER A 11 -40.74 33.29 -49.45
N PRO A 12 -41.40 32.22 -49.96
CA PRO A 12 -40.83 31.10 -50.75
C PRO A 12 -41.22 31.20 -52.26
N PRO A 13 -41.17 30.19 -53.19
CA PRO A 13 -41.68 28.78 -53.16
C PRO A 13 -40.65 27.77 -53.79
N ALA A 14 -40.83 26.45 -53.98
CA ALA A 14 -41.98 25.69 -54.46
C ALA A 14 -41.82 24.16 -54.25
N ARG A 15 -42.96 23.51 -54.01
CA ARG A 15 -43.46 22.18 -54.42
C ARG A 15 -42.49 21.16 -55.04
N GLY A 16 -42.57 19.93 -54.52
CA GLY A 16 -42.23 18.72 -55.29
C GLY A 16 -42.17 17.46 -54.42
N ALA A 17 -43.32 16.84 -54.16
CA ALA A 17 -43.39 15.49 -53.63
C ALA A 17 -43.12 14.46 -54.76
N ALA A 18 -42.26 13.47 -54.50
CA ALA A 18 -42.25 12.22 -55.24
C ALA A 18 -41.62 11.11 -54.40
N THR A 19 -42.47 10.25 -53.85
CA THR A 19 -42.14 8.92 -53.32
C THR A 19 -42.02 7.92 -54.46
N THR A 20 -40.89 7.21 -54.56
CA THR A 20 -40.69 5.89 -55.20
C THR A 20 -39.51 5.27 -54.43
N VAL A 21 -39.66 4.27 -53.55
CA VAL A 21 -40.14 2.88 -53.63
C VAL A 21 -39.33 2.02 -54.63
N LEU A 22 -38.46 1.21 -54.03
CA LEU A 22 -37.95 -0.12 -54.43
C LEU A 22 -37.10 -0.23 -55.72
N ASP A 23 -35.82 -0.57 -55.55
CA ASP A 23 -35.33 -1.96 -55.66
C ASP A 23 -33.85 -1.98 -56.05
N ARG A 24 -32.98 -2.44 -55.14
CA ARG A 24 -31.72 -3.09 -55.53
C ARG A 24 -31.27 -4.01 -54.40
N ARG A 25 -31.69 -5.27 -54.50
CA ARG A 25 -31.07 -6.35 -53.74
C ARG A 25 -29.65 -6.62 -54.22
N ALA A 26 -28.85 -6.99 -53.23
CA ALA A 26 -27.67 -7.84 -53.26
C ALA A 26 -26.34 -7.21 -53.68
N GLU A 27 -25.66 -6.63 -52.70
CA GLU A 27 -24.25 -6.97 -52.51
C GLU A 27 -24.06 -7.47 -51.07
N SER A 28 -23.71 -8.75 -51.01
CA SER A 28 -23.29 -9.52 -49.85
C SER A 28 -22.00 -8.93 -49.26
N GLY A 29 -22.12 -8.09 -48.24
CA GLY A 29 -21.06 -7.87 -47.26
C GLY A 29 -21.32 -8.77 -46.04
N PRO A 30 -20.32 -9.42 -45.43
CA PRO A 30 -20.54 -10.15 -44.20
C PRO A 30 -21.10 -9.17 -43.17
N ALA A 31 -22.22 -9.53 -42.56
CA ALA A 31 -22.69 -8.82 -41.38
C ALA A 31 -21.50 -8.73 -40.42
N PRO A 32 -21.09 -7.54 -39.94
CA PRO A 32 -20.32 -7.53 -38.72
C PRO A 32 -21.25 -8.19 -37.71
N ALA A 33 -20.89 -9.41 -37.32
CA ALA A 33 -21.19 -9.88 -35.99
C ALA A 33 -20.55 -8.85 -35.05
N ALA A 34 -21.22 -7.72 -34.84
CA ALA A 34 -21.06 -6.93 -33.65
C ALA A 34 -21.68 -7.78 -32.55
N ALA A 35 -20.95 -8.84 -32.22
CA ALA A 35 -20.97 -9.43 -30.92
C ALA A 35 -21.00 -8.26 -29.96
N GLY A 36 -22.10 -8.12 -29.22
CA GLY A 36 -22.18 -7.27 -28.04
C GLY A 36 -21.20 -7.81 -27.01
N GLY A 37 -19.92 -7.65 -27.32
CA GLY A 37 -18.78 -8.15 -26.58
C GLY A 37 -18.45 -7.15 -25.52
N TYR A 38 -18.17 -7.66 -24.34
CA TYR A 38 -17.72 -6.93 -23.16
C TYR A 38 -16.54 -5.96 -23.39
N GLY A 39 -15.90 -5.96 -24.57
CA GLY A 39 -14.82 -5.02 -24.93
C GLY A 39 -15.26 -3.58 -25.21
N GLY A 40 -16.52 -3.34 -25.62
CA GLY A 40 -16.99 -1.96 -25.88
C GLY A 40 -17.01 -1.10 -24.61
N TRP A 41 -17.44 -1.69 -23.49
CA TRP A 41 -17.49 -1.03 -22.18
C TRP A 41 -16.10 -0.69 -21.63
N GLU A 42 -15.12 -1.56 -21.90
CA GLU A 42 -13.73 -1.39 -21.44
C GLU A 42 -13.00 -0.33 -22.29
N ASP A 43 -13.24 -0.30 -23.61
CA ASP A 43 -12.69 0.72 -24.51
C ASP A 43 -13.28 2.12 -24.24
N GLU A 44 -14.57 2.20 -23.89
CA GLU A 44 -15.27 3.43 -23.49
C GLU A 44 -14.76 3.97 -22.14
N ASP A 45 -14.50 3.10 -21.17
CA ASP A 45 -13.94 3.48 -19.86
C ASP A 45 -12.49 3.96 -20.00
N ASN A 46 -11.68 3.27 -20.81
CA ASN A 46 -10.31 3.68 -21.10
C ASN A 46 -10.23 5.03 -21.87
N GLN A 47 -11.22 5.34 -22.72
CA GLN A 47 -11.31 6.65 -23.39
C GLN A 47 -11.73 7.78 -22.46
N ARG A 48 -12.45 7.49 -21.39
CA ARG A 48 -12.85 8.46 -20.36
C ARG A 48 -11.64 9.01 -19.59
N GLY A 49 -10.55 8.24 -19.57
CA GLY A 49 -9.35 8.54 -18.79
C GLY A 49 -9.56 8.31 -17.30
N TYR A 50 -8.48 8.36 -16.51
CA TYR A 50 -8.59 8.25 -15.06
C TYR A 50 -9.53 9.33 -14.51
N GLU A 51 -10.59 8.92 -13.80
CA GLU A 51 -11.49 9.83 -13.08
C GLU A 51 -10.63 10.74 -12.19
N ARG A 52 -10.63 12.04 -12.50
CA ARG A 52 -9.52 12.95 -12.21
C ARG A 52 -9.77 13.89 -11.03
N ASP A 53 -10.73 13.57 -10.18
CA ASP A 53 -11.33 14.57 -9.31
C ASP A 53 -11.25 14.18 -7.84
N GLU A 54 -11.51 12.94 -7.48
CA GLU A 54 -11.59 12.55 -6.07
C GLU A 54 -10.21 12.27 -5.46
N THR A 55 -9.34 11.56 -6.18
CA THR A 55 -7.99 11.22 -5.70
C THR A 55 -7.12 12.46 -5.53
N ASP A 56 -7.24 13.42 -6.46
CA ASP A 56 -6.50 14.69 -6.39
C ASP A 56 -6.95 15.56 -5.21
N GLN A 57 -8.25 15.56 -4.89
CA GLN A 57 -8.79 16.23 -3.71
C GLN A 57 -8.27 15.60 -2.42
N VAL A 58 -8.29 14.26 -2.32
CA VAL A 58 -7.73 13.54 -1.16
C VAL A 58 -6.24 13.87 -0.99
N HIS A 59 -5.46 13.85 -2.07
CA HIS A 59 -4.04 14.21 -2.02
C HIS A 59 -3.81 15.67 -1.61
N GLN A 60 -4.68 16.61 -1.99
CA GLN A 60 -4.61 17.99 -1.52
C GLN A 60 -4.88 18.09 -0.01
N VAL A 61 -5.87 17.36 0.50
CA VAL A 61 -6.19 17.35 1.94
C VAL A 61 -5.04 16.74 2.74
N VAL A 62 -4.53 15.58 2.31
CA VAL A 62 -3.39 14.92 2.98
C VAL A 62 -2.18 15.85 3.01
N ARG A 63 -1.82 16.49 1.89
CA ARG A 63 -0.71 17.46 1.85
C ARG A 63 -0.88 18.58 2.88
N ARG A 64 -2.07 19.20 2.96
CA ARG A 64 -2.33 20.27 3.93
C ARG A 64 -2.22 19.79 5.38
N LEU A 65 -2.71 18.59 5.69
CA LEU A 65 -2.61 18.02 7.03
C LEU A 65 -1.16 17.71 7.42
N THR A 66 -0.37 17.19 6.48
CA THR A 66 1.07 16.95 6.67
C THR A 66 1.81 18.26 6.93
N ASP A 67 1.61 19.29 6.10
CA ASP A 67 2.28 20.58 6.25
C ASP A 67 1.95 21.26 7.59
N ASP A 68 0.69 21.21 8.02
CA ASP A 68 0.26 21.73 9.32
C ASP A 68 0.83 20.91 10.49
N GLY A 69 0.85 19.58 10.36
CA GLY A 69 1.51 18.68 11.31
C GLY A 69 2.99 19.01 11.49
N ASP A 70 3.73 19.18 10.40
CA ASP A 70 5.15 19.53 10.39
C ASP A 70 5.42 20.90 11.01
N ARG A 71 4.56 21.89 10.72
CA ARG A 71 4.65 23.22 11.32
C ARG A 71 4.48 23.14 12.85
N ARG A 72 3.48 22.41 13.34
CA ARG A 72 3.25 22.22 14.78
C ARG A 72 4.35 21.41 15.45
N ALA A 73 4.88 20.38 14.79
CA ALA A 73 6.02 19.63 15.27
C ALA A 73 7.25 20.55 15.43
N ARG A 74 7.56 21.35 14.40
CA ARG A 74 8.65 22.33 14.42
C ARG A 74 8.48 23.38 15.53
N ALA A 75 7.28 23.95 15.68
CA ALA A 75 6.99 24.92 16.74
C ALA A 75 7.17 24.33 18.15
N ALA A 76 6.92 23.02 18.31
CA ALA A 76 7.15 22.29 19.55
C ALA A 76 8.59 21.74 19.69
N GLY A 77 9.52 22.10 18.79
CA GLY A 77 10.89 21.58 18.78
C GLY A 77 10.99 20.08 18.42
N ARG A 78 9.88 19.44 18.04
CA ARG A 78 9.83 18.04 17.64
C ARG A 78 10.26 17.94 16.19
N HIS A 79 11.36 17.24 15.97
CA HIS A 79 11.84 16.86 14.66
C HIS A 79 11.81 15.35 14.56
N ALA A 80 11.53 14.82 13.37
CA ALA A 80 11.82 13.42 13.11
C ALA A 80 13.29 13.17 13.50
N ARG A 81 13.57 11.99 14.08
CA ARG A 81 14.95 11.58 14.30
C ARG A 81 15.68 11.70 12.96
N ARG A 82 16.87 12.30 13.00
CA ARG A 82 17.72 12.42 11.80
C ARG A 82 17.79 11.05 11.13
N THR A 83 17.54 10.99 9.84
CA THR A 83 17.69 9.74 9.09
C THR A 83 19.14 9.28 9.19
N TYR A 84 19.42 7.99 9.00
CA TYR A 84 20.81 7.51 9.02
C TYR A 84 21.68 8.26 8.00
N ALA A 85 21.12 8.60 6.84
CA ALA A 85 21.80 9.40 5.81
C ALA A 85 22.17 10.81 6.31
N GLU A 86 21.31 11.43 7.11
CA GLU A 86 21.58 12.74 7.73
C GLU A 86 22.56 12.65 8.91
N MET A 87 22.56 11.55 9.66
CA MET A 87 23.50 11.34 10.76
C MET A 87 24.91 10.95 10.30
N ALA A 88 25.02 10.27 9.16
CA ALA A 88 26.28 9.78 8.60
C ALA A 88 26.38 10.12 7.11
N PRO A 89 26.50 11.42 6.76
CA PRO A 89 26.62 11.84 5.36
C PRO A 89 27.90 11.23 4.75
N GLY A 90 27.75 10.62 3.57
CA GLY A 90 28.86 9.96 2.86
C GLY A 90 29.17 8.52 3.30
N GLN A 91 28.48 7.97 4.32
CA GLN A 91 28.61 6.55 4.62
C GLN A 91 27.73 5.70 3.69
N THR A 92 28.37 4.79 2.97
CA THR A 92 27.68 3.73 2.23
C THR A 92 27.12 2.73 3.23
N ARG A 93 25.81 2.48 3.18
CA ARG A 93 25.16 1.51 4.06
C ARG A 93 25.76 0.13 3.79
N GLN A 94 26.30 -0.51 4.82
CA GLN A 94 26.75 -1.90 4.69
C GLN A 94 25.55 -2.76 4.24
N PRO A 95 25.70 -3.59 3.20
CA PRO A 95 24.62 -4.48 2.80
C PRO A 95 24.27 -5.39 3.98
N VAL A 96 22.98 -5.60 4.21
CA VAL A 96 22.54 -6.57 5.22
C VAL A 96 23.02 -7.94 4.74
N LEU A 97 24.03 -8.47 5.43
CA LEU A 97 24.52 -9.82 5.17
C LEU A 97 23.38 -10.78 5.50
N GLN A 98 22.75 -11.33 4.47
CA GLN A 98 21.76 -12.38 4.65
C GLN A 98 22.49 -13.64 5.09
N MET A 99 22.04 -14.23 6.20
CA MET A 99 22.59 -15.47 6.71
C MET A 99 22.12 -16.61 5.80
N THR A 100 22.92 -16.97 4.80
CA THR A 100 22.57 -17.98 3.78
C THR A 100 22.71 -19.42 4.26
N ARG A 101 23.28 -19.62 5.46
CA ARG A 101 23.48 -20.93 6.06
C ARG A 101 22.99 -20.93 7.50
N GLN A 102 22.33 -22.01 7.92
CA GLN A 102 21.99 -22.21 9.32
C GLN A 102 23.27 -22.32 10.16
N LEU A 103 23.36 -21.50 11.20
CA LEU A 103 24.39 -21.63 12.21
C LEU A 103 23.90 -22.64 13.25
N THR A 104 24.57 -23.79 13.33
CA THR A 104 24.42 -24.69 14.47
C THR A 104 25.23 -24.10 15.62
N PHE A 105 24.54 -23.54 16.63
CA PHE A 105 25.20 -23.12 17.86
C PHE A 105 25.51 -24.36 18.68
N ALA A 106 26.79 -24.71 18.77
CA ALA A 106 27.23 -25.68 19.76
C ALA A 106 27.05 -25.04 21.15
N PRO A 107 26.34 -25.70 22.09
CA PRO A 107 26.23 -25.19 23.45
C PRO A 107 27.62 -24.99 24.03
N SER A 108 27.85 -23.84 24.69
CA SER A 108 29.15 -23.46 25.26
C SER A 108 29.56 -24.30 26.47
N ALA A 109 28.69 -25.20 26.92
CA ALA A 109 29.03 -26.24 27.87
C ALA A 109 28.94 -27.58 27.13
N PRO A 110 29.86 -28.53 27.37
CA PRO A 110 29.62 -29.91 26.95
C PRO A 110 28.27 -30.30 27.54
N ALA A 111 27.35 -30.78 26.70
CA ALA A 111 26.26 -31.60 27.18
C ALA A 111 26.95 -32.78 27.85
N SER A 112 27.15 -32.68 29.16
CA SER A 112 27.56 -33.82 29.95
C SER A 112 26.55 -34.90 29.60
N GLN A 113 27.00 -35.99 28.99
CA GLN A 113 26.14 -37.12 28.66
C GLN A 113 25.58 -37.77 29.95
N THR A 114 26.02 -37.30 31.13
CA THR A 114 25.52 -37.61 32.47
C THR A 114 24.82 -36.43 33.17
N GLY A 115 24.72 -35.27 32.52
CA GLY A 115 24.15 -34.04 33.07
C GLY A 115 22.63 -34.12 33.12
N ARG A 116 22.10 -34.47 34.29
CA ARG A 116 20.65 -34.43 34.53
C ARG A 116 20.12 -33.04 34.19
N THR A 117 18.98 -33.01 33.52
CA THR A 117 18.19 -31.79 33.27
C THR A 117 18.07 -31.00 34.58
N CYS A 118 18.36 -29.70 34.55
CA CYS A 118 18.17 -28.86 35.73
C CYS A 118 16.69 -28.89 36.10
N THR A 119 16.36 -29.48 37.25
CA THR A 119 14.99 -29.65 37.72
C THR A 119 14.34 -28.32 38.10
N THR A 120 15.14 -27.31 38.45
CA THR A 120 14.63 -25.97 38.79
C THR A 120 14.05 -25.24 37.58
N CYS A 121 14.61 -25.44 36.38
CA CYS A 121 14.13 -24.80 35.15
C CYS A 121 13.67 -25.79 34.07
N ASN A 122 13.54 -27.07 34.41
CA ASN A 122 13.17 -28.16 33.49
C ASN A 122 13.95 -28.14 32.17
N GLY A 123 15.26 -27.85 32.21
CA GLY A 123 16.08 -27.86 30.99
C GLY A 123 16.10 -26.56 30.19
N GLN A 124 15.25 -25.58 30.53
CA GLN A 124 15.08 -24.37 29.73
C GLN A 124 16.20 -23.33 29.92
N GLY A 125 17.09 -23.52 30.89
CA GLY A 125 18.16 -22.56 31.21
C GLY A 125 17.69 -21.26 31.87
N GLY A 126 16.40 -21.02 31.95
CA GLY A 126 15.81 -19.82 32.53
C GLY A 126 14.31 -19.79 32.37
N LYS A 127 13.71 -18.63 32.64
CA LYS A 127 12.30 -18.37 32.38
C LYS A 127 12.13 -16.95 31.86
N MET A 128 11.13 -16.78 31.00
CA MET A 128 10.67 -15.46 30.61
C MET A 128 9.85 -14.87 31.77
N ILE A 129 10.21 -13.66 32.21
CA ILE A 129 9.45 -12.90 33.20
C ILE A 129 8.80 -11.71 32.52
N ASP A 130 7.51 -11.53 32.78
CA ASP A 130 6.81 -10.34 32.36
C ASP A 130 7.23 -9.18 33.28
N THR A 131 7.76 -8.13 32.66
CA THR A 131 8.17 -6.88 33.32
C THR A 131 7.34 -5.70 32.81
N SER A 132 6.18 -5.99 32.23
CA SER A 132 5.25 -4.99 31.72
C SER A 132 4.77 -4.06 32.84
N GLY A 133 4.70 -2.77 32.53
CA GLY A 133 4.29 -1.70 33.44
C GLY A 133 3.97 -0.44 32.63
N ASP A 134 3.15 0.44 33.19
CA ASP A 134 2.78 1.73 32.58
C ASP A 134 2.25 1.62 31.14
N GLY A 135 1.49 0.57 30.83
CA GLY A 135 0.92 0.32 29.51
C GLY A 135 1.93 -0.15 28.45
N VAL A 136 3.17 -0.47 28.83
CA VAL A 136 4.20 -0.99 27.93
C VAL A 136 4.44 -2.47 28.23
N SER A 137 4.27 -3.32 27.20
CA SER A 137 4.59 -4.74 27.33
C SER A 137 6.10 -4.99 27.20
N ARG A 138 6.70 -5.67 28.19
CA ARG A 138 8.13 -6.02 28.21
C ARG A 138 8.35 -7.44 28.71
N GLN A 139 8.88 -8.29 27.85
CA GLN A 139 9.37 -9.62 28.21
C GLN A 139 10.86 -9.51 28.57
N ASN A 140 11.26 -9.98 29.74
CA ASN A 140 12.68 -10.07 30.13
C ASN A 140 13.07 -11.54 30.36
N TRP A 141 14.20 -11.97 29.84
CA TRP A 141 14.71 -13.31 30.08
C TRP A 141 15.50 -13.34 31.39
N GLN A 142 15.10 -14.21 32.32
CA GLN A 142 15.84 -14.43 33.56
C GLN A 142 16.49 -15.81 33.53
N SER A 143 17.82 -15.83 33.52
CA SER A 143 18.61 -17.06 33.53
C SER A 143 18.43 -17.79 34.87
N CYS A 144 18.32 -19.12 34.82
CA CYS A 144 18.25 -19.98 35.99
C CYS A 144 19.63 -20.01 36.67
N ALA A 145 19.72 -19.48 37.89
CA ALA A 145 20.97 -19.41 38.62
C ALA A 145 21.59 -20.79 38.94
N PRO A 146 20.81 -21.81 39.38
CA PRO A 146 21.35 -23.16 39.63
C PRO A 146 22.10 -23.80 38.46
N CYS A 147 21.63 -23.65 37.22
CA CYS A 147 22.32 -24.15 36.03
C CYS A 147 23.15 -23.07 35.30
N GLY A 148 23.13 -21.83 35.80
CA GLY A 148 23.73 -20.66 35.19
C GLY A 148 23.37 -20.46 33.71
N GLY A 149 22.10 -20.62 33.35
CA GLY A 149 21.64 -20.38 31.97
C GLY A 149 21.66 -21.60 31.05
N THR A 150 22.30 -22.71 31.45
CA THR A 150 22.60 -23.82 30.52
C THR A 150 21.47 -24.85 30.39
N GLY A 151 20.55 -24.88 31.34
CA GLY A 151 19.49 -25.90 31.39
C GLY A 151 19.94 -27.25 31.95
N VAL A 152 21.24 -27.46 32.18
CA VAL A 152 21.79 -28.70 32.72
C VAL A 152 22.23 -28.48 34.17
N ALA A 153 21.97 -29.43 35.06
CA ALA A 153 22.45 -29.34 36.45
C ALA A 153 23.98 -29.22 36.45
N ARG A 154 24.49 -28.26 37.23
CA ARG A 154 25.92 -28.09 37.49
C ARG A 154 26.37 -28.98 38.64
#